data_AF-A0A2U8QTU0-F1
#
_entry.id   AF-A0A2U8QTU0-F1
#
_cell.length_a   1.000
_cell.length_b   1.000
_cell.length_c   1.000
_cell.angle_alpha   90.00
_cell.angle_beta   90.00
_cell.angle_gamma   90.00
#
_symmetry.space_group_name_H-M   'P 1'
#
loop_
_entity.id
_entity.type
_entity.pdbx_description
1 polymer ?
#
loop_
_entity_poly.entity_id
_entity_poly.type
_entity_poly.pdbx_seq_one_letter_code
_entity_poly.pdbx_strand_id
1 'polypeptide(L)'
;MGLEKHLDELVEIINKRKNSFLKYSSKFDENFINHLSGDVEIIKPKLSDIWINSKEWLYRGLQGQGGHWLNESLIVRDIIYPSGISKVKDIPPDIPFRARIGVKSLKGKLFPKNEISSMFPRNWSKERIMEEVAFVYENAQKDASLTKRMATNSNFGKIEGECTNGFKILIEIDINGNIMNAYPKL
;
A
#
# COMPACT_ATOMS: atom_id res chain seq x y z
N MET A 1 12.97 -16.47 27.90
CA MET A 1 11.67 -15.78 27.85
C MET A 1 10.60 -16.85 27.74
N GLY A 2 9.58 -16.86 28.62
CA GLY A 2 8.55 -17.92 28.63
C GLY A 2 7.54 -17.76 27.50
N LEU A 3 6.91 -18.86 27.08
CA LEU A 3 5.90 -18.89 26.01
C LEU A 3 4.70 -17.97 26.29
N GLU A 4 4.22 -17.95 27.53
CA GLU A 4 3.09 -17.09 27.96
C GLU A 4 3.41 -15.60 27.78
N LYS A 5 4.57 -15.16 28.26
CA LYS A 5 5.03 -13.77 28.08
C LYS A 5 5.10 -13.37 26.60
N HIS A 6 5.55 -14.28 25.74
CA HIS A 6 5.60 -14.03 24.30
C HIS A 6 4.19 -13.90 23.67
N LEU A 7 3.24 -14.74 24.11
CA LEU A 7 1.86 -14.66 23.66
C LEU A 7 1.19 -13.35 24.11
N ASP A 8 1.44 -12.92 25.34
CA ASP A 8 0.91 -11.66 25.87
C ASP A 8 1.43 -10.45 25.09
N GLU A 9 2.74 -10.43 24.79
CA GLU A 9 3.37 -9.41 23.95
C GLU A 9 2.73 -9.35 22.55
N LEU A 10 2.47 -10.51 21.93
CA LEU A 10 1.82 -10.59 20.62
C LEU A 10 0.37 -10.08 20.67
N VAL A 11 -0.40 -10.47 21.69
CA VAL A 11 -1.78 -10.00 21.87
C VAL A 11 -1.81 -8.49 22.06
N GLU A 12 -0.89 -7.93 22.85
CA GLU A 12 -0.79 -6.50 23.08
C GLU A 12 -0.50 -5.75 21.77
N ILE A 13 0.44 -6.24 20.96
CA ILE A 13 0.77 -5.66 19.65
C ILE A 13 -0.44 -5.69 18.71
N ILE A 14 -1.15 -6.82 18.65
CA ILE A 14 -2.35 -6.96 17.82
C ILE A 14 -3.45 -5.98 18.25
N ASN A 15 -3.66 -5.84 19.55
CA ASN A 15 -4.65 -4.91 20.08
C ASN A 15 -4.27 -3.45 19.80
N LYS A 16 -2.98 -3.10 19.91
CA LYS A 16 -2.48 -1.75 19.58
C LYS A 16 -2.83 -1.36 18.14
N ARG A 17 -2.44 -2.18 17.14
CA ARG A 17 -2.71 -1.87 15.72
C ARG A 17 -4.21 -1.83 15.38
N LYS A 18 -5.01 -2.72 15.98
CA LYS A 18 -6.48 -2.69 15.86
C LYS A 18 -7.10 -1.42 16.43
N ASN A 19 -6.65 -1.00 17.61
CA ASN A 19 -7.14 0.23 18.24
C ASN A 19 -6.76 1.47 17.43
N SER A 20 -5.55 1.52 16.89
CA SER A 20 -5.14 2.58 15.95
C SER A 20 -6.04 2.60 14.72
N PHE A 21 -6.38 1.45 14.15
CA PHE A 21 -7.31 1.36 13.02
C PHE A 21 -8.70 1.88 13.36
N LEU A 22 -9.29 1.46 14.49
CA LEU A 22 -10.60 1.95 14.92
C LEU A 22 -10.61 3.48 15.03
N LYS A 23 -9.56 4.06 15.62
CA LYS A 23 -9.41 5.50 15.82
C LYS A 23 -9.24 6.29 14.52
N TYR A 24 -8.52 5.76 13.54
CA TYR A 24 -8.16 6.47 12.30
C TYR A 24 -8.78 5.88 11.03
N SER A 25 -9.76 4.99 11.16
CA SER A 25 -10.46 4.38 10.02
C SER A 25 -11.03 5.42 9.05
N SER A 26 -11.55 6.54 9.56
CA SER A 26 -12.08 7.66 8.78
C SER A 26 -11.02 8.48 8.04
N LYS A 27 -9.72 8.25 8.30
CA LYS A 27 -8.63 8.91 7.58
C LYS A 27 -8.25 8.22 6.29
N PHE A 28 -8.66 6.98 6.05
CA PHE A 28 -8.37 6.31 4.79
C PHE A 28 -9.21 6.91 3.68
N ASP A 29 -8.55 7.42 2.63
CA ASP A 29 -9.23 7.88 1.43
C ASP A 29 -9.99 6.72 0.76
N GLU A 30 -11.12 7.03 0.12
CA GLU A 30 -11.93 6.03 -0.57
C GLU A 30 -11.13 5.25 -1.63
N ASN A 31 -10.14 5.89 -2.24
CA ASN A 31 -9.30 5.29 -3.28
C ASN A 31 -8.06 4.59 -2.71
N PHE A 32 -7.78 4.69 -1.41
CA PHE A 32 -6.66 3.97 -0.79
C PHE A 32 -6.73 2.47 -1.09
N ILE A 33 -7.94 1.89 -0.98
CA ILE A 33 -8.13 0.45 -1.23
C ILE A 33 -7.96 0.12 -2.70
N ASN A 34 -8.40 0.99 -3.60
CA ASN A 34 -8.21 0.80 -5.05
C ASN A 34 -6.72 0.80 -5.39
N HIS A 35 -5.94 1.71 -4.79
CA HIS A 35 -4.48 1.72 -4.93
C HIS A 35 -3.86 0.45 -4.34
N LEU A 36 -4.21 0.09 -3.10
CA LEU A 36 -3.68 -1.09 -2.41
C LEU A 36 -3.99 -2.39 -3.18
N SER A 37 -5.22 -2.56 -3.67
CA SER A 37 -5.63 -3.73 -4.45
C SER A 37 -5.04 -3.75 -5.85
N GLY A 38 -4.64 -2.58 -6.36
CA GLY A 38 -4.34 -2.39 -7.77
C GLY A 38 -5.58 -2.43 -8.65
N ASP A 39 -6.78 -2.33 -8.08
CA ASP A 39 -8.01 -2.24 -8.86
C ASP A 39 -8.10 -0.88 -9.56
N VAL A 40 -8.44 -0.91 -10.84
CA VAL A 40 -8.61 0.29 -11.67
C VAL A 40 -9.95 0.21 -12.36
N GLU A 41 -10.85 1.15 -12.04
CA GLU A 41 -12.10 1.30 -12.76
C GLU A 41 -11.82 1.73 -14.20
N ILE A 42 -12.30 0.94 -15.17
CA ILE A 42 -12.24 1.32 -16.58
C ILE A 42 -13.51 2.11 -16.93
N ILE A 43 -13.38 3.43 -17.04
CA ILE A 43 -14.45 4.28 -17.54
C ILE A 43 -14.32 4.38 -19.07
N LYS A 44 -15.44 4.21 -19.78
CA LYS A 44 -15.49 4.54 -21.23
C LYS A 44 -15.33 6.07 -21.36
N PRO A 45 -14.34 6.57 -22.11
CA PRO A 45 -14.15 8.01 -22.26
C PRO A 45 -15.39 8.63 -22.90
N LYS A 46 -15.77 9.85 -22.46
CA LYS A 46 -16.77 10.65 -23.18
C LYS A 46 -16.08 11.29 -24.38
N LEU A 47 -16.83 11.53 -25.46
CA LEU A 47 -16.32 12.17 -26.68
C LEU A 47 -15.65 13.53 -26.44
N SER A 48 -16.01 14.22 -25.35
CA SER A 48 -15.39 15.48 -24.90
C SER A 48 -13.94 15.34 -24.44
N ASP A 49 -13.50 14.13 -24.09
CA ASP A 49 -12.22 13.88 -23.44
C ASP A 49 -11.14 13.44 -24.46
N ILE A 50 -11.51 13.38 -25.74
CA ILE A 50 -10.66 12.95 -26.87
C ILE A 50 -9.87 14.15 -27.40
N TRP A 51 -8.88 14.59 -26.64
CA TRP A 51 -7.79 15.40 -27.19
C TRP A 51 -6.48 14.89 -26.62
N ILE A 52 -5.89 13.92 -27.31
CA ILE A 52 -4.47 13.73 -27.64
C ILE A 52 -4.33 12.27 -28.13
N ASN A 53 -3.66 12.11 -29.27
CA ASN A 53 -3.53 10.87 -30.03
C ASN A 53 -3.10 9.65 -29.21
N SER A 54 -4.05 8.74 -28.99
CA SER A 54 -3.85 7.30 -28.83
C SER A 54 -5.24 6.67 -28.60
N LYS A 55 -5.43 5.40 -28.95
CA LYS A 55 -6.62 4.61 -28.56
C LYS A 55 -6.57 4.28 -27.06
N GLU A 56 -6.37 5.30 -26.22
CA GLU A 56 -6.15 5.16 -24.79
C GLU A 56 -7.46 5.35 -24.03
N TRP A 57 -7.72 4.37 -23.18
CA TRP A 57 -8.75 4.42 -22.17
C TRP A 57 -8.39 5.55 -21.21
N LEU A 58 -9.35 6.41 -20.83
CA LEU A 58 -9.12 7.43 -19.80
C LEU A 58 -9.20 6.77 -18.42
N TYR A 59 -8.06 6.70 -17.75
CA TYR A 59 -7.90 6.09 -16.43
C TYR A 59 -8.30 7.08 -15.35
N ARG A 60 -9.30 6.75 -14.53
CA ARG A 60 -9.64 7.52 -13.33
C ARG A 60 -9.02 6.82 -12.12
N GLY A 61 -7.76 7.14 -11.87
CA GLY A 61 -7.04 6.74 -10.66
C GLY A 61 -5.91 7.75 -10.49
N LEU A 62 -5.76 8.32 -9.29
CA LEU A 62 -4.56 9.08 -9.00
C LEU A 62 -3.38 8.13 -9.19
N GLN A 63 -2.29 8.62 -9.76
CA GLN A 63 -1.09 7.84 -10.02
C GLN A 63 -0.42 7.47 -8.67
N GLY A 64 -0.99 6.52 -7.95
CA GLY A 64 -0.41 5.92 -6.75
C GLY A 64 0.74 5.01 -7.17
N GLN A 65 1.96 5.36 -6.75
CA GLN A 65 3.15 4.56 -7.01
C GLN A 65 3.30 3.50 -5.93
N GLY A 66 2.98 2.25 -6.26
CA GLY A 66 3.23 1.06 -5.43
C GLY A 66 2.36 0.92 -4.18
N GLY A 67 2.72 -0.06 -3.33
CA GLY A 67 2.01 -0.32 -2.07
C GLY A 67 0.95 -1.40 -2.15
N HIS A 68 1.16 -2.41 -2.99
CA HIS A 68 0.13 -3.41 -3.23
C HIS A 68 0.20 -4.59 -2.25
N TRP A 69 -0.94 -5.25 -2.06
CA TRP A 69 -1.04 -6.55 -1.40
C TRP A 69 -1.32 -7.64 -2.42
N LEU A 70 -0.87 -8.87 -2.16
CA LEU A 70 -1.14 -9.99 -3.07
C LEU A 70 -2.62 -10.36 -3.06
N ASN A 71 -3.24 -10.28 -4.24
CA ASN A 71 -4.63 -10.59 -4.47
C ASN A 71 -4.84 -11.10 -5.91
N GLU A 72 -6.08 -11.42 -6.28
CA GLU A 72 -6.44 -12.00 -7.59
C GLU A 72 -6.27 -11.04 -8.79
N SER A 73 -6.31 -9.74 -8.52
CA SER A 73 -6.19 -8.66 -9.50
C SER A 73 -4.74 -8.35 -9.87
N LEU A 74 -3.77 -8.93 -9.16
CA LEU A 74 -2.34 -8.71 -9.41
C LEU A 74 -1.66 -9.95 -9.99
N ILE A 75 -0.73 -9.70 -10.90
CA ILE A 75 0.19 -10.71 -11.42
C ILE A 75 1.60 -10.26 -11.07
N VAL A 76 2.27 -11.03 -10.22
CA VAL A 76 3.71 -10.89 -10.01
C VAL A 76 4.43 -11.56 -11.19
N ARG A 77 5.19 -10.78 -11.95
CA ARG A 77 5.95 -11.27 -13.10
C ARG A 77 7.37 -11.65 -12.70
N ASP A 78 8.06 -10.72 -12.05
CA ASP A 78 9.44 -10.87 -11.62
C ASP A 78 9.60 -10.39 -10.19
N ILE A 79 10.28 -11.16 -9.34
CA ILE A 79 10.68 -10.72 -8.01
C ILE A 79 12.07 -10.09 -8.13
N ILE A 80 12.17 -8.84 -7.69
CA ILE A 80 13.40 -8.03 -7.74
C ILE A 80 14.11 -8.06 -6.39
N TYR A 81 13.35 -8.03 -5.30
CA TYR A 81 13.86 -8.16 -3.93
C TYR A 81 12.89 -9.02 -3.12
N PRO A 82 13.38 -9.95 -2.26
CA PRO A 82 14.79 -10.30 -2.05
C PRO A 82 15.40 -11.02 -3.26
N SER A 83 16.70 -10.80 -3.49
CA SER A 83 17.42 -11.39 -4.63
C SER A 83 17.48 -12.92 -4.54
N GLY A 84 17.44 -13.60 -5.69
CA GLY A 84 17.55 -15.06 -5.77
C GLY A 84 16.22 -15.81 -5.58
N ILE A 85 15.11 -15.09 -5.31
CA ILE A 85 13.78 -15.67 -5.27
C ILE A 85 13.09 -15.48 -6.63
N SER A 86 12.54 -16.56 -7.20
CA SER A 86 11.83 -16.54 -8.49
C SER A 86 10.32 -16.76 -8.38
N LYS A 87 9.83 -17.27 -7.23
CA LYS A 87 8.40 -17.56 -7.02
C LYS A 87 7.91 -16.92 -5.73
N VAL A 88 6.69 -16.39 -5.77
CA VAL A 88 6.06 -15.71 -4.62
C VAL A 88 5.98 -16.61 -3.39
N LYS A 89 5.68 -17.90 -3.58
CA LYS A 89 5.57 -18.87 -2.48
C LYS A 89 6.88 -19.05 -1.68
N ASP A 90 8.02 -18.77 -2.32
CA ASP A 90 9.34 -18.95 -1.73
C ASP A 90 9.79 -17.68 -0.95
N ILE A 91 9.06 -16.57 -1.04
CA ILE A 91 9.28 -15.37 -0.22
C ILE A 91 8.91 -15.72 1.24
N PRO A 92 9.75 -15.35 2.23
CA PRO A 92 9.38 -15.50 3.64
C PRO A 92 8.07 -14.75 3.96
N PRO A 93 7.16 -15.33 4.77
CA PRO A 93 5.78 -14.87 4.89
C PRO A 93 5.68 -13.39 5.29
N ASP A 94 6.37 -12.98 6.35
CA ASP A 94 6.28 -11.63 6.93
C ASP A 94 7.37 -10.66 6.44
N ILE A 95 7.86 -10.81 5.21
CA ILE A 95 8.85 -9.88 4.64
C ILE A 95 8.24 -9.13 3.44
N PRO A 96 8.33 -7.78 3.40
CA PRO A 96 7.92 -7.03 2.23
C PRO A 96 8.88 -7.31 1.06
N PHE A 97 8.38 -7.24 -0.17
CA PHE A 97 9.16 -7.60 -1.35
C PHE A 97 8.97 -6.59 -2.47
N ARG A 98 9.90 -6.54 -3.41
CA ARG A 98 9.80 -5.69 -4.60
C ARG A 98 9.60 -6.58 -5.82
N ALA A 99 8.62 -6.26 -6.63
CA ALA A 99 8.29 -7.04 -7.81
C ALA A 99 7.89 -6.17 -9.00
N ARG A 100 8.17 -6.67 -10.20
CA ARG A 100 7.48 -6.21 -11.41
C ARG A 100 6.10 -6.84 -11.41
N ILE A 101 5.07 -6.00 -11.45
CA ILE A 101 3.68 -6.44 -11.44
C ILE A 101 2.97 -6.08 -12.74
N GLY A 102 1.93 -6.85 -13.04
CA GLY A 102 0.85 -6.47 -13.94
C GLY A 102 -0.47 -6.42 -13.17
N VAL A 103 -1.37 -5.54 -13.60
CA VAL A 103 -2.69 -5.35 -13.00
C VAL A 103 -3.76 -5.94 -13.93
N LYS A 104 -4.76 -6.61 -13.38
CA LYS A 104 -5.99 -6.99 -14.10
C LYS A 104 -7.11 -6.02 -13.74
N SER A 105 -7.86 -5.58 -14.73
CA SER A 105 -9.16 -4.94 -14.48
C SER A 105 -10.18 -5.95 -13.97
N LEU A 106 -11.26 -5.47 -13.34
CA LEU A 106 -12.41 -6.27 -12.85
C LEU A 106 -13.01 -7.24 -13.89
N LYS A 107 -12.78 -7.03 -15.19
CA LYS A 107 -13.26 -7.92 -16.28
C LYS A 107 -12.17 -8.86 -16.81
N GLY A 108 -11.07 -9.06 -16.07
CA GLY A 108 -9.97 -9.95 -16.43
C GLY A 108 -9.04 -9.44 -17.53
N LYS A 109 -9.28 -8.22 -18.07
CA LYS A 109 -8.39 -7.63 -19.07
C LYS A 109 -7.10 -7.19 -18.40
N LEU A 110 -5.98 -7.72 -18.88
CA LEU A 110 -4.64 -7.31 -18.48
C LEU A 110 -4.44 -5.84 -18.83
N PHE A 111 -4.18 -5.05 -17.80
CA PHE A 111 -3.78 -3.66 -17.95
C PHE A 111 -2.27 -3.63 -18.24
N PRO A 112 -1.80 -2.95 -19.31
CA PRO A 112 -0.38 -2.81 -19.58
C PRO A 112 0.25 -1.78 -18.63
N LYS A 113 0.17 -2.01 -17.32
CA LYS A 113 0.98 -1.33 -16.32
C LYS A 113 2.15 -2.25 -16.00
N ASN A 114 3.32 -1.89 -16.51
CA ASN A 114 4.58 -2.55 -16.16
C ASN A 114 5.28 -1.68 -15.13
N GLU A 115 4.95 -1.87 -13.86
CA GLU A 115 5.56 -1.10 -12.78
C GLU A 115 6.33 -2.00 -11.82
N ILE A 116 7.42 -1.45 -11.31
CA ILE A 116 8.15 -2.01 -10.18
C ILE A 116 7.45 -1.47 -8.94
N SER A 117 6.86 -2.36 -8.14
CA SER A 117 6.16 -2.00 -6.92
C SER A 117 6.84 -2.59 -5.70
N SER A 118 6.85 -1.83 -4.60
CA SER A 118 6.96 -2.40 -3.26
C SER A 118 5.64 -3.07 -2.89
N MET A 119 5.74 -4.28 -2.35
CA MET A 119 4.61 -5.15 -2.00
C MET A 119 4.66 -5.43 -0.51
N PHE A 120 3.50 -5.36 0.15
CA PHE A 120 3.36 -5.82 1.52
C PHE A 120 3.63 -7.33 1.64
N PRO A 121 3.97 -7.84 2.84
CA PRO A 121 4.27 -9.25 3.03
C PRO A 121 3.16 -10.17 2.52
N ARG A 122 3.55 -11.33 1.98
CA ARG A 122 2.63 -12.16 1.19
C ARG A 122 1.50 -12.80 2.00
N ASN A 123 1.65 -12.89 3.31
CA ASN A 123 0.64 -13.41 4.23
C ASN A 123 -0.22 -12.30 4.88
N TRP A 124 -0.02 -11.03 4.51
CA TRP A 124 -0.81 -9.94 5.08
C TRP A 124 -2.11 -9.77 4.30
N SER A 125 -3.24 -9.74 5.03
CA SER A 125 -4.52 -9.34 4.46
C SER A 125 -4.59 -7.81 4.33
N LYS A 126 -5.55 -7.35 3.53
CA LYS A 126 -5.93 -5.93 3.43
C LYS A 126 -6.18 -5.32 4.81
N GLU A 127 -6.92 -6.01 5.67
CA GLU A 127 -7.24 -5.56 7.03
C GLU A 127 -5.98 -5.39 7.87
N ARG A 128 -5.07 -6.39 7.84
CA ARG A 128 -3.78 -6.29 8.55
C ARG A 128 -2.97 -5.08 8.06
N ILE A 129 -2.93 -4.85 6.75
CA ILE A 129 -2.21 -3.70 6.17
C ILE A 129 -2.80 -2.38 6.67
N MET A 130 -4.12 -2.22 6.64
CA MET A 130 -4.78 -1.01 7.14
C MET A 130 -4.52 -0.79 8.64
N GLU A 131 -4.51 -1.85 9.44
CA GLU A 131 -4.16 -1.78 10.87
C GLU A 131 -2.72 -1.29 11.09
N GLU A 132 -1.76 -1.81 10.32
CA GLU A 132 -0.35 -1.41 10.41
C GLU A 132 -0.12 0.03 9.92
N VAL A 133 -0.80 0.43 8.84
CA VAL A 133 -0.75 1.81 8.33
C VAL A 133 -1.34 2.78 9.35
N ALA A 134 -2.46 2.44 9.98
CA ALA A 134 -3.07 3.25 11.03
C ALA A 134 -2.17 3.35 12.27
N PHE A 135 -1.49 2.26 12.64
CA PHE A 135 -0.52 2.26 13.74
C PHE A 135 0.66 3.20 13.47
N VAL A 136 1.26 3.13 12.27
CA VAL A 136 2.34 4.02 11.85
C VAL A 136 1.87 5.48 11.81
N TYR A 137 0.67 5.73 11.27
CA TYR A 137 0.07 7.06 11.25
C TYR A 137 -0.14 7.62 12.66
N GLU A 138 -0.66 6.82 13.60
CA GLU A 138 -0.85 7.23 14.98
C GLU A 138 0.47 7.60 15.66
N ASN A 139 1.53 6.83 15.44
CA ASN A 139 2.85 7.13 16.01
C ASN A 139 3.40 8.46 15.46
N ALA A 140 3.16 8.75 14.19
CA ALA A 140 3.54 10.04 13.60
C ALA A 140 2.72 11.23 14.11
N GLN A 141 1.50 11.02 14.64
CA GLN A 141 0.77 12.07 15.35
C GLN A 141 1.38 12.38 16.73
N LYS A 142 2.09 11.42 17.32
CA LYS A 142 2.77 11.58 18.62
C LYS A 142 4.19 12.13 18.47
N ASP A 143 4.80 11.93 17.31
CA ASP A 143 6.14 12.39 16.98
C ASP A 143 6.17 13.08 15.61
N ALA A 144 6.22 14.42 15.64
CA ALA A 144 6.25 15.25 14.45
C ALA A 144 7.49 15.01 13.57
N SER A 145 8.58 14.42 14.10
CA SER A 145 9.79 14.11 13.32
C SER A 145 9.56 13.02 12.27
N LEU A 146 8.53 12.19 12.45
CA LEU A 146 8.11 11.14 11.52
C LEU A 146 7.35 11.68 10.32
N THR A 147 6.93 12.95 10.37
CA THR A 147 6.20 13.62 9.29
C THR A 147 7.16 14.52 8.50
N LYS A 148 7.38 14.20 7.23
CA LYS A 148 8.09 15.06 6.28
C LYS A 148 7.07 15.69 5.33
N ARG A 149 6.82 16.99 5.50
CA ARG A 149 6.14 17.78 4.46
C ARG A 149 7.15 18.03 3.34
N MET A 150 6.91 17.49 2.15
CA MET A 150 7.77 17.74 1.00
C MET A 150 7.56 19.16 0.45
N ALA A 151 8.59 19.66 -0.25
CA ALA A 151 8.60 20.94 -0.92
C ALA A 151 7.44 21.09 -1.93
N THR A 152 7.16 22.33 -2.31
CA THR A 152 6.00 22.91 -3.05
C THR A 152 5.48 22.19 -4.30
N ASN A 153 6.11 21.11 -4.77
CA ASN A 153 5.79 20.42 -6.03
C ASN A 153 5.19 19.01 -5.85
N SER A 154 5.00 18.52 -4.63
CA SER A 154 4.20 17.30 -4.41
C SER A 154 2.91 17.62 -3.67
N ASN A 155 1.77 17.18 -4.20
CA ASN A 155 0.45 17.38 -3.59
C ASN A 155 0.23 16.56 -2.31
N PHE A 156 1.21 15.74 -1.88
CA PHE A 156 1.10 14.84 -0.75
C PHE A 156 2.20 15.07 0.30
N GLY A 157 1.81 15.08 1.57
CA GLY A 157 2.73 14.92 2.69
C GLY A 157 3.17 13.47 2.83
N LYS A 158 4.34 13.22 3.43
CA LYS A 158 4.85 11.86 3.64
C LYS A 158 5.11 11.60 5.12
N ILE A 159 4.65 10.45 5.60
CA ILE A 159 4.92 9.94 6.94
C ILE A 159 5.75 8.66 6.79
N GLU A 160 6.85 8.56 7.51
CA GLU A 160 7.67 7.36 7.57
C GLU A 160 7.71 6.84 9.00
N GLY A 161 7.36 5.58 9.21
CA GLY A 161 7.48 4.96 10.52
C GLY A 161 7.55 3.44 10.46
N GLU A 162 7.96 2.84 11.57
CA GLU A 162 8.15 1.40 11.71
C GLU A 162 6.83 0.71 12.04
N CYS A 163 6.50 -0.34 11.29
CA CYS A 163 5.35 -1.20 11.57
C CYS A 163 5.66 -2.16 12.72
N THR A 164 4.66 -2.88 13.21
CA THR A 164 4.86 -3.82 14.33
C THR A 164 5.77 -5.00 13.98
N ASN A 165 6.00 -5.24 12.68
CA ASN A 165 6.86 -6.28 12.14
C ASN A 165 8.28 -5.76 11.77
N GLY A 166 8.64 -4.56 12.23
CA GLY A 166 10.02 -4.05 12.23
C GLY A 166 10.53 -3.43 10.92
N PHE A 167 9.72 -3.40 9.86
CA PHE A 167 10.07 -2.68 8.63
C PHE A 167 9.35 -1.33 8.56
N LYS A 168 9.90 -0.41 7.77
CA LYS A 168 9.32 0.92 7.61
C LYS A 168 8.22 0.96 6.56
N ILE A 169 7.13 1.65 6.86
CA ILE A 169 6.06 2.00 5.92
C ILE A 169 6.19 3.50 5.61
N LEU A 170 6.10 3.85 4.33
CA LEU A 170 5.93 5.22 3.88
C LEU A 170 4.45 5.42 3.55
N ILE A 171 3.82 6.42 4.17
CA ILE A 171 2.42 6.78 4.00
C ILE A 171 2.36 8.13 3.28
N GLU A 172 1.52 8.23 2.26
CA GLU A 172 1.23 9.47 1.56
C GLU A 172 -0.11 10.01 2.04
N ILE A 173 -0.12 11.28 2.45
CA ILE A 173 -1.29 11.95 3.01
C ILE A 173 -1.63 13.22 2.24
N ASP A 174 -2.91 13.56 2.14
CA ASP A 174 -3.36 14.83 1.59
C ASP A 174 -3.14 16.01 2.55
N ILE A 175 -3.56 17.20 2.14
CA ILE A 175 -3.47 18.43 2.95
C ILE A 175 -4.28 18.38 4.27
N ASN A 176 -5.28 17.51 4.36
CA ASN A 176 -6.15 17.31 5.52
C ASN A 176 -5.67 16.14 6.42
N GLY A 177 -4.56 15.50 6.04
CA GLY A 177 -4.03 14.33 6.72
C GLY A 177 -4.78 13.03 6.42
N ASN A 178 -5.57 12.97 5.35
CA ASN A 178 -6.18 11.73 4.89
C ASN A 178 -5.11 10.86 4.21
N ILE A 179 -5.12 9.57 4.50
CA ILE A 179 -4.20 8.56 4.00
C ILE A 179 -4.63 8.19 2.57
N MET A 180 -3.81 8.60 1.59
CA MET A 180 -4.06 8.43 0.17
C MET A 180 -3.39 7.18 -0.40
N ASN A 181 -2.25 6.80 0.16
CA ASN A 181 -1.48 5.62 -0.24
C ASN A 181 -0.51 5.20 0.88
N ALA A 182 -0.05 3.95 0.86
CA ALA A 182 1.01 3.47 1.75
C ALA A 182 1.78 2.31 1.13
N TYR A 183 3.09 2.27 1.34
CA TYR A 183 3.94 1.21 0.81
C TYR A 183 5.12 0.87 1.73
N PRO A 184 5.59 -0.39 1.72
CA PRO A 184 6.84 -0.74 2.39
C PRO A 184 8.02 0.00 1.78
N LYS A 185 8.89 0.54 2.64
CA LYS A 185 10.15 1.15 2.25
C LYS A 185 11.21 0.06 2.13
N LEU A 186 11.60 -0.24 0.89
CA LEU A 186 12.57 -1.26 0.49
C LEU A 186 13.76 -0.65 -0.24
#